data_AF-A0A820YX31-F1
#
_entry.id   AF-A0A820YX31-F1
#
_cell.length_a   1.000
_cell.length_b   1.000
_cell.length_c   1.000
_cell.angle_alpha   90.00
_cell.angle_beta   90.00
_cell.angle_gamma   90.00
#
_symmetry.space_group_name_H-M   'P 1'
#
loop_
_entity.id
_entity.type
_entity.pdbx_description
1 polymer ?
#
loop_
_entity_poly.entity_id
_entity_poly.type
_entity_poly.pdbx_seq_one_letter_code
_entity_poly.pdbx_strand_id
1 'polypeptide(L)'
;MKKLPKGLKTWPAYSELKKKLDNFNECLPLLELLINPAMQSRHWERIEKLAKIHIPHNDSSIFSLKHVMNVPLIKYREDIEDISITAQKERDIESKLFSIELEWRQREFKFTSFKNRGELLLRGQETSEILSAIDDSNLILAALASNRYNIFFKNQIQKYIADLAICAEMLTKWMQVQNLWIYLEAVFVGGDIGKQMPQEARRFANVDKTWIKLMSKAKENSNVLSCCISDETLFPLLNNMLEQLELCQKSLAGYLETKRGVFPRFYFLSDPVMLEILGQASDPTKIQPYLSSFTEAVKFVEFHTKEIDRILSMTTRDDEKIPFYKDVIAKGQVEEWLNDFIRTHQKTMHQYIRHSIEKMTYEDFDLYKFIEQEIAQLGLLIVQIIWTKRSEKTLQEAIINKNLMNETNKYFLDMLNQFIDNTTFDLTKYQRLKYETLITIHLHQRDIFQELYTTGIRSDLDFDWAKQCRFYFREDEDLLLVKITEVTFIYDNEALECPERLVITPLTDRCYISIAQALAMSYGASPAGPAGTGKTETTKDMARTLGKYCIVQNCSDQFDYRGLGKTFKGLAISGCWGCFDE
;
A
#
# COMPACT_ATOMS: atom_id res chain seq x y z
N MET A 1 36.59 -36.28 -72.09
CA MET A 1 36.25 -35.41 -73.25
C MET A 1 37.35 -34.43 -73.66
N LYS A 2 37.83 -33.53 -72.78
CA LYS A 2 38.79 -32.46 -73.18
C LYS A 2 40.13 -32.98 -73.76
N LYS A 3 40.58 -34.18 -73.34
CA LYS A 3 41.81 -34.87 -73.78
C LYS A 3 41.70 -35.65 -75.12
N LEU A 4 40.53 -35.67 -75.77
CA LEU A 4 40.36 -36.39 -77.04
C LEU A 4 41.00 -35.65 -78.24
N PRO A 5 41.56 -36.36 -79.24
CA PRO A 5 42.15 -35.79 -80.45
C PRO A 5 41.23 -34.81 -81.19
N LYS A 6 41.77 -33.74 -81.77
CA LYS A 6 41.00 -32.67 -82.43
C LYS A 6 40.05 -33.18 -83.53
N GLY A 7 40.45 -34.20 -84.29
CA GLY A 7 39.64 -34.80 -85.37
C GLY A 7 38.41 -35.58 -84.89
N LEU A 8 38.40 -36.07 -83.65
CA LEU A 8 37.23 -36.75 -83.06
C LEU A 8 36.19 -35.77 -82.51
N LYS A 9 36.55 -34.48 -82.35
CA LYS A 9 35.65 -33.45 -81.80
C LYS A 9 34.60 -32.97 -82.81
N THR A 10 34.81 -33.23 -84.10
CA THR A 10 33.87 -32.88 -85.18
C THR A 10 32.82 -33.96 -85.42
N TRP A 11 32.95 -35.13 -84.78
CA TRP A 11 32.04 -36.25 -85.01
C TRP A 11 30.68 -36.01 -84.36
N PRO A 12 29.58 -36.44 -85.00
CA PRO A 12 28.24 -36.37 -84.41
C PRO A 12 28.17 -37.05 -83.04
N ALA A 13 28.84 -38.21 -82.88
CA ALA A 13 28.92 -38.95 -81.63
C ALA A 13 29.62 -38.17 -80.51
N TYR A 14 30.66 -37.39 -80.82
CA TYR A 14 31.30 -36.51 -79.82
C TYR A 14 30.38 -35.37 -79.40
N SER A 15 29.64 -34.80 -80.34
CA SER A 15 28.66 -33.75 -80.06
C SER A 15 27.50 -34.26 -79.19
N GLU A 16 27.02 -35.49 -79.45
CA GLU A 16 25.99 -36.15 -78.64
C GLU A 16 26.50 -36.51 -77.25
N LEU A 17 27.71 -37.07 -77.14
CA LEU A 17 28.36 -37.36 -75.86
C LEU A 17 28.61 -36.09 -75.04
N LYS A 18 28.99 -34.99 -75.72
CA LYS A 18 29.20 -33.69 -75.09
C LYS A 18 27.88 -33.15 -74.52
N LYS A 19 26.80 -33.18 -75.31
CA LYS A 19 25.45 -32.82 -74.84
C LYS A 19 25.00 -33.67 -73.65
N LYS A 20 25.23 -34.99 -73.66
CA LYS A 20 24.89 -35.87 -72.53
C LYS A 20 25.69 -35.50 -71.26
N LEU A 21 26.98 -35.18 -71.39
CA LEU A 21 27.83 -34.76 -70.28
C LEU A 21 27.48 -33.35 -69.76
N ASP A 22 27.17 -32.42 -70.66
CA ASP A 22 26.77 -31.06 -70.30
C ASP A 22 25.42 -31.09 -69.56
N ASN A 23 24.44 -31.86 -70.05
CA ASN A 23 23.17 -32.10 -69.35
C ASN A 23 23.38 -32.78 -67.98
N PHE A 24 24.29 -33.76 -67.89
CA PHE A 24 24.59 -34.42 -66.61
C PHE A 24 25.22 -33.44 -65.62
N ASN A 25 26.14 -32.57 -66.07
CA ASN A 25 26.72 -31.52 -65.24
C ASN A 25 25.66 -30.51 -64.75
N GLU A 26 24.65 -30.20 -65.56
CA GLU A 26 23.53 -29.36 -65.15
C GLU A 26 22.58 -30.07 -64.16
N CYS A 27 22.48 -31.40 -64.21
CA CYS A 27 21.72 -32.19 -63.24
C CYS A 27 22.42 -32.33 -61.88
N LEU A 28 23.75 -32.25 -61.82
CA LEU A 28 24.52 -32.51 -60.59
C LEU A 28 24.09 -31.60 -59.40
N PRO A 29 23.95 -30.27 -59.56
CA PRO A 29 23.45 -29.42 -58.48
C PRO A 29 22.03 -29.79 -58.01
N LEU A 30 21.16 -30.25 -58.92
CA LEU A 30 19.82 -30.69 -58.58
C LEU A 30 19.83 -32.01 -57.81
N LEU A 31 20.74 -32.92 -58.15
CA LEU A 31 20.95 -34.14 -57.37
C LEU A 31 21.46 -33.83 -55.98
N GLU A 32 22.39 -32.87 -55.82
CA GLU A 32 22.85 -32.39 -54.52
C GLU A 32 21.71 -31.81 -53.67
N LEU A 33 20.81 -31.03 -54.28
CA LEU A 33 19.62 -30.49 -53.61
C LEU A 33 18.62 -31.58 -53.21
N LEU A 34 18.51 -32.65 -53.99
CA LEU A 34 17.62 -33.78 -53.71
C LEU A 34 18.21 -34.76 -52.68
N ILE A 35 19.52 -34.74 -52.46
CA ILE A 35 20.21 -35.47 -51.39
C ILE A 35 20.02 -34.79 -50.03
N ASN A 36 19.45 -33.58 -49.98
CA ASN A 36 19.22 -32.86 -48.73
C ASN A 36 18.45 -33.74 -47.73
N PRO A 37 18.99 -33.99 -46.52
CA PRO A 37 18.34 -34.81 -45.50
C PRO A 37 17.02 -34.21 -44.95
N ALA A 38 16.66 -32.99 -45.35
CA ALA A 38 15.33 -32.42 -45.11
C ALA A 38 14.23 -32.98 -46.03
N MET A 39 14.59 -33.69 -47.10
CA MET A 39 13.63 -34.32 -48.02
C MET A 39 12.92 -35.50 -47.35
N GLN A 40 11.59 -35.42 -47.24
CA GLN A 40 10.71 -36.46 -46.69
C GLN A 40 9.79 -37.00 -47.79
N SER A 41 9.08 -38.11 -47.55
CA SER A 41 8.20 -38.75 -48.56
C SER A 41 7.23 -37.78 -49.23
N ARG A 42 6.66 -36.82 -48.49
CA ARG A 42 5.76 -35.79 -49.05
C ARG A 42 6.40 -34.91 -50.15
N HIS A 43 7.71 -34.66 -50.06
CA HIS A 43 8.44 -33.89 -51.08
C HIS A 43 8.68 -34.74 -52.34
N TRP A 44 9.00 -36.02 -52.17
CA TRP A 44 9.14 -36.98 -53.25
C TRP A 44 7.82 -37.22 -53.99
N GLU A 45 6.71 -37.36 -53.27
CA GLU A 45 5.37 -37.44 -53.86
C GLU A 45 5.01 -36.19 -54.70
N ARG A 46 5.49 -35.00 -54.28
CA ARG A 46 5.28 -33.75 -55.03
C ARG A 46 6.08 -33.75 -56.33
N ILE A 47 7.32 -34.26 -56.29
CA ILE A 47 8.16 -34.46 -57.48
C ILE A 47 7.53 -35.50 -58.42
N GLU A 48 6.99 -36.61 -57.90
CA GLU A 48 6.29 -37.63 -58.70
C GLU A 48 5.06 -37.05 -59.42
N LYS A 49 4.26 -36.24 -58.73
CA LYS A 49 3.08 -35.58 -59.32
C LYS A 49 3.47 -34.58 -60.41
N LEU A 50 4.56 -33.84 -60.23
CA LEU A 50 5.08 -32.90 -61.24
C LEU A 50 5.62 -33.62 -62.47
N ALA A 51 6.42 -34.68 -62.25
CA ALA A 51 7.07 -35.43 -63.32
C ALA A 51 6.15 -36.45 -64.00
N LYS A 52 5.03 -36.83 -63.37
CA LYS A 52 4.16 -37.96 -63.75
C LYS A 52 4.93 -39.29 -63.88
N ILE A 53 5.99 -39.45 -63.08
CA ILE A 53 6.85 -40.62 -63.04
C ILE A 53 6.87 -41.10 -61.61
N HIS A 54 6.59 -42.38 -61.39
CA HIS A 54 6.64 -42.97 -60.05
C HIS A 54 8.08 -43.24 -59.64
N ILE A 55 8.44 -42.85 -58.43
CA ILE A 55 9.76 -43.04 -57.85
C ILE A 55 9.57 -43.91 -56.61
N PRO A 56 10.15 -45.11 -56.52
CA PRO A 56 10.01 -45.95 -55.33
C PRO A 56 10.86 -45.40 -54.17
N HIS A 57 10.48 -44.22 -53.66
CA HIS A 57 11.21 -43.44 -52.65
C HIS A 57 11.00 -43.96 -51.22
N ASN A 58 9.95 -44.75 -50.98
CA ASN A 58 9.62 -45.32 -49.68
C ASN A 58 10.37 -46.63 -49.38
N ASP A 59 11.03 -47.23 -50.37
CA ASP A 59 11.79 -48.47 -50.20
C ASP A 59 13.25 -48.28 -50.60
N SER A 60 14.13 -48.15 -49.60
CA SER A 60 15.57 -47.92 -49.81
C SER A 60 16.27 -49.06 -50.55
N SER A 61 15.65 -50.25 -50.62
CA SER A 61 16.21 -51.40 -51.34
C SER A 61 15.96 -51.33 -52.86
N ILE A 62 14.95 -50.56 -53.29
CA ILE A 62 14.54 -50.41 -54.70
C ILE A 62 14.94 -49.04 -55.26
N PHE A 63 15.07 -48.04 -54.39
CA PHE A 63 15.49 -46.70 -54.76
C PHE A 63 16.91 -46.69 -55.34
N SER A 64 17.05 -46.21 -56.57
CA SER A 64 18.35 -46.12 -57.25
C SER A 64 18.44 -44.83 -58.03
N LEU A 65 19.67 -44.33 -58.23
CA LEU A 65 19.93 -43.10 -58.98
C LEU A 65 19.29 -43.13 -60.38
N LYS A 66 19.15 -44.31 -60.98
CA LYS A 66 18.49 -44.50 -62.27
C LYS A 66 17.03 -44.03 -62.25
N HIS A 67 16.30 -44.24 -61.17
CA HIS A 67 14.91 -43.80 -61.03
C HIS A 67 14.80 -42.27 -60.98
N VAL A 68 15.75 -41.60 -60.31
CA VAL A 68 15.81 -40.13 -60.25
C VAL A 68 16.26 -39.53 -61.58
N MET A 69 17.21 -40.18 -62.27
CA MET A 69 17.69 -39.76 -63.60
C MET A 69 16.66 -39.95 -64.72
N ASN A 70 15.62 -40.77 -64.51
CA ASN A 70 14.50 -40.90 -65.45
C ASN A 70 13.54 -39.70 -65.39
N VAL A 71 13.59 -38.90 -64.32
CA VAL A 71 12.85 -37.64 -64.22
C VAL A 71 13.56 -36.58 -65.08
N PRO A 72 12.83 -35.79 -65.89
CA PRO A 72 13.43 -34.68 -66.63
C PRO A 72 13.78 -33.51 -65.68
N LEU A 73 14.81 -33.69 -64.85
CA LEU A 73 15.24 -32.77 -63.79
C LEU A 73 15.51 -31.35 -64.30
N ILE A 74 16.15 -31.22 -65.46
CA ILE A 74 16.48 -29.91 -66.08
C ILE A 74 15.21 -29.14 -66.47
N LYS A 75 14.15 -29.84 -66.88
CA LYS A 75 12.88 -29.22 -67.31
C LYS A 75 12.11 -28.61 -66.13
N TYR A 76 12.19 -29.25 -64.97
CA TYR A 76 11.49 -28.83 -63.74
C TYR A 76 12.47 -28.24 -62.72
N ARG A 77 13.54 -27.61 -63.20
CA ARG A 77 14.64 -27.11 -62.36
C ARG A 77 14.14 -26.19 -61.24
N GLU A 78 13.40 -25.15 -61.62
CA GLU A 78 12.87 -24.15 -60.68
C GLU A 78 11.95 -24.80 -59.64
N ASP A 79 11.05 -25.70 -60.05
CA ASP A 79 10.15 -26.41 -59.15
C ASP A 79 10.90 -27.34 -58.17
N ILE A 80 11.97 -28.01 -58.63
CA ILE A 80 12.79 -28.90 -57.80
C ILE A 80 13.62 -28.08 -56.79
N GLU A 81 14.19 -26.96 -57.22
CA GLU A 81 14.87 -26.01 -56.34
C GLU A 81 13.90 -25.48 -55.26
N ASP A 82 12.67 -25.09 -55.64
CA ASP A 82 11.62 -24.65 -54.71
C ASP A 82 11.17 -25.74 -53.73
N ILE A 83 11.06 -27.00 -54.17
CA ILE A 83 10.72 -28.13 -53.30
C ILE A 83 11.83 -28.41 -52.30
N SER A 84 13.10 -28.36 -52.71
CA SER A 84 14.24 -28.54 -51.81
C SER A 84 14.35 -27.40 -50.78
N ILE A 85 14.12 -26.14 -51.20
CA ILE A 85 14.05 -24.99 -50.29
C ILE A 85 12.88 -25.14 -49.31
N THR A 86 11.71 -25.59 -49.80
CA THR A 86 10.53 -25.88 -48.96
C THR A 86 10.86 -26.93 -47.92
N ALA A 87 11.52 -28.03 -48.32
CA ALA A 87 11.92 -29.09 -47.42
C ALA A 87 12.86 -28.60 -46.31
N GLN A 88 13.87 -27.80 -46.67
CA GLN A 88 14.78 -27.20 -45.71
C GLN A 88 14.04 -26.30 -44.70
N LYS A 89 13.12 -25.47 -45.18
CA LYS A 89 12.34 -24.56 -44.31
C LYS A 89 11.33 -25.30 -43.44
N GLU A 90 10.74 -26.37 -43.93
CA GLU A 90 9.88 -27.24 -43.13
C GLU A 90 10.64 -27.93 -42.00
N ARG A 91 11.87 -28.40 -42.25
CA ARG A 91 12.73 -28.97 -41.22
C ARG A 91 13.08 -27.94 -40.13
N ASP A 92 13.32 -26.69 -40.51
CA ASP A 92 13.55 -25.61 -39.54
C ASP A 92 12.30 -25.37 -38.66
N ILE A 93 11.10 -25.43 -39.24
CA ILE A 93 9.82 -25.31 -38.52
C ILE A 93 9.63 -26.50 -37.57
N GLU A 94 9.86 -27.73 -38.06
CA GLU A 94 9.75 -28.97 -37.30
C GLU A 94 10.69 -28.96 -36.08
N SER A 95 11.95 -28.55 -36.26
CA SER A 95 12.92 -28.44 -35.17
C SER A 95 12.48 -27.45 -34.09
N LYS A 96 11.89 -26.31 -34.48
CA LYS A 96 11.40 -25.29 -33.53
C LYS A 96 10.12 -25.73 -32.82
N LEU A 97 9.22 -26.42 -33.52
CA LEU A 97 8.03 -27.01 -32.89
C LEU A 97 8.41 -28.08 -31.89
N PHE A 98 9.38 -28.94 -32.25
CA PHE A 98 9.85 -29.99 -31.36
C PHE A 98 10.53 -29.44 -30.09
N SER A 99 11.28 -28.33 -30.20
CA SER A 99 11.85 -27.68 -29.01
C SER A 99 10.78 -27.12 -28.08
N ILE A 100 9.72 -26.51 -28.63
CA ILE A 100 8.58 -26.02 -27.85
C ILE A 100 7.88 -27.19 -27.16
N GLU A 101 7.59 -28.27 -27.88
CA GLU A 101 6.96 -29.46 -27.31
C GLU A 101 7.78 -30.08 -26.16
N LEU A 102 9.11 -30.17 -26.31
CA LEU A 102 9.98 -30.68 -25.26
C LEU A 102 10.01 -29.79 -24.02
N GLU A 103 10.11 -28.47 -24.21
CA GLU A 103 10.11 -27.51 -23.10
C GLU A 103 8.84 -27.67 -22.27
N TRP A 104 7.70 -27.64 -22.94
CA TRP A 104 6.38 -27.67 -22.34
C TRP A 104 6.00 -29.02 -21.72
N ARG A 105 6.60 -30.11 -22.20
CA ARG A 105 6.51 -31.43 -21.56
C ARG A 105 7.26 -31.51 -20.23
N GLN A 106 8.29 -30.67 -20.04
CA GLN A 106 9.12 -30.65 -18.82
C GLN A 106 8.71 -29.57 -17.82
N ARG A 107 7.90 -28.57 -18.24
CA ARG A 107 7.45 -27.51 -17.33
C ARG A 107 6.41 -28.02 -16.34
N GLU A 108 6.72 -27.87 -15.06
CA GLU A 108 5.88 -28.29 -13.94
C GLU A 108 5.60 -27.13 -12.97
N PHE A 109 4.43 -27.18 -12.32
CA PHE A 109 4.08 -26.28 -11.24
C PHE A 109 4.94 -26.53 -10.00
N LYS A 110 5.32 -25.43 -9.34
CA LYS A 110 5.96 -25.47 -8.03
C LYS A 110 5.02 -24.95 -6.96
N PHE A 111 4.88 -25.74 -5.91
CA PHE A 111 3.98 -25.45 -4.79
C PHE A 111 4.74 -24.97 -3.56
N THR A 112 4.05 -24.23 -2.70
CA THR A 112 4.53 -23.78 -1.38
C THR A 112 3.47 -24.05 -0.32
N SER A 113 3.95 -24.38 0.89
CA SER A 113 3.08 -24.57 2.05
C SER A 113 2.43 -23.26 2.51
N PHE A 114 1.15 -23.35 2.89
CA PHE A 114 0.42 -22.25 3.50
C PHE A 114 0.19 -22.55 4.99
N LYS A 115 0.86 -21.79 5.85
CA LYS A 115 0.81 -21.97 7.31
C LYS A 115 0.99 -23.46 7.66
N ASN A 116 0.08 -24.02 8.46
CA ASN A 116 0.06 -25.43 8.84
C ASN A 116 -0.90 -26.29 7.99
N ARG A 117 -1.41 -25.75 6.86
CA ARG A 117 -2.46 -26.40 6.04
C ARG A 117 -1.90 -27.17 4.82
N GLY A 118 -0.58 -27.28 4.70
CA GLY A 118 0.09 -27.98 3.61
C GLY A 118 0.29 -27.13 2.35
N GLU A 119 0.68 -27.76 1.25
CA GLU A 119 0.98 -27.13 -0.04
C GLU A 119 -0.29 -26.67 -0.78
N LEU A 120 -0.72 -25.45 -0.49
CA LEU A 120 -1.96 -24.86 -1.03
C LEU A 120 -1.71 -23.63 -1.90
N LEU A 121 -0.45 -23.28 -2.20
CA LEU A 121 -0.09 -22.12 -3.00
C LEU A 121 0.81 -22.51 -4.16
N LEU A 122 0.57 -21.89 -5.33
CA LEU A 122 1.55 -21.78 -6.40
C LEU A 122 2.59 -20.73 -6.03
N ARG A 123 3.86 -21.00 -6.36
CA ARG A 123 4.92 -20.01 -6.15
C ARG A 123 4.82 -18.88 -7.16
N GLY A 124 4.67 -17.65 -6.65
CA GLY A 124 4.45 -16.47 -7.49
C GLY A 124 5.59 -16.19 -8.48
N GLN A 125 6.85 -16.32 -8.05
CA GLN A 125 8.01 -16.05 -8.90
C GLN A 125 8.09 -17.06 -10.05
N GLU A 126 8.05 -18.36 -9.76
CA GLU A 126 8.11 -19.40 -10.78
C GLU A 126 6.85 -19.41 -11.69
N THR A 127 5.69 -19.01 -11.16
CA THR A 127 4.48 -18.83 -12.00
C THR A 127 4.62 -17.67 -12.98
N SER A 128 5.29 -16.57 -12.56
CA SER A 128 5.61 -15.45 -13.46
C SER A 128 6.62 -15.86 -14.54
N GLU A 129 7.60 -16.70 -14.21
CA GLU A 129 8.55 -17.26 -15.19
C GLU A 129 7.85 -18.18 -16.19
N ILE A 130 6.83 -18.94 -15.76
CA ILE A 130 5.99 -19.74 -16.66
C ILE A 130 5.20 -18.81 -17.60
N LEU A 131 4.58 -17.74 -17.11
CA LEU A 131 3.86 -16.77 -17.96
C LEU A 131 4.79 -16.12 -18.99
N SER A 132 5.98 -15.68 -18.59
CA SER A 132 6.98 -15.13 -19.51
C SER A 132 7.37 -16.13 -20.61
N ALA A 133 7.49 -17.42 -20.24
CA ALA A 133 7.81 -18.46 -21.21
C ALA A 133 6.66 -18.78 -22.17
N ILE A 134 5.40 -18.63 -21.72
CA ILE A 134 4.23 -18.69 -22.60
C ILE A 134 4.33 -17.59 -23.66
N ASP A 135 4.66 -16.36 -23.26
CA ASP A 135 4.79 -15.23 -24.18
C ASP A 135 5.92 -15.44 -25.19
N ASP A 136 7.08 -15.92 -24.74
CA ASP A 136 8.21 -16.25 -25.62
C ASP A 136 7.84 -17.37 -26.62
N SER A 137 7.18 -18.43 -26.14
CA SER A 137 6.70 -19.53 -26.98
C SER A 137 5.67 -19.06 -28.00
N ASN A 138 4.73 -18.20 -27.59
CA ASN A 138 3.72 -17.61 -28.47
C ASN A 138 4.34 -16.71 -29.54
N LEU A 139 5.40 -15.95 -29.23
CA LEU A 139 6.12 -15.15 -30.21
C LEU A 139 6.77 -16.03 -31.28
N ILE A 140 7.39 -17.14 -30.86
CA ILE A 140 7.98 -18.13 -31.79
C ILE A 140 6.88 -18.77 -32.65
N LEU A 141 5.77 -19.22 -32.04
CA LEU A 141 4.65 -19.83 -32.76
C LEU A 141 3.99 -18.86 -33.74
N ALA A 142 3.85 -17.58 -33.40
CA ALA A 142 3.33 -16.55 -34.30
C ALA A 142 4.27 -16.31 -35.49
N ALA A 143 5.59 -16.32 -35.27
CA ALA A 143 6.57 -16.25 -36.35
C ALA A 143 6.51 -17.51 -37.26
N LEU A 144 6.27 -18.69 -36.69
CA LEU A 144 6.05 -19.92 -37.46
C LEU A 144 4.71 -19.89 -38.21
N ALA A 145 3.67 -19.30 -37.63
CA ALA A 145 2.34 -19.14 -38.24
C ALA A 145 2.32 -18.16 -39.42
N SER A 146 3.19 -17.15 -39.43
CA SER A 146 3.35 -16.21 -40.55
C SER A 146 4.29 -16.71 -41.65
N ASN A 147 5.05 -17.79 -41.39
CA ASN A 147 5.95 -18.37 -42.37
C ASN A 147 5.17 -19.09 -43.49
N ARG A 148 5.46 -18.74 -44.75
CA ARG A 148 4.81 -19.32 -45.95
C ARG A 148 4.94 -20.85 -46.09
N TYR A 149 5.93 -21.46 -45.44
CA TYR A 149 6.20 -22.90 -45.53
C TYR A 149 5.49 -23.73 -44.45
N ASN A 150 4.61 -23.14 -43.64
CA ASN A 150 3.99 -23.82 -42.50
C ASN A 150 2.75 -24.68 -42.83
N ILE A 151 2.38 -24.80 -44.12
CA ILE A 151 1.10 -25.38 -44.54
C ILE A 151 0.86 -26.75 -43.91
N PHE A 152 1.89 -27.59 -43.84
CA PHE A 152 1.83 -28.92 -43.22
C PHE A 152 1.63 -28.86 -41.70
N PHE A 153 2.29 -27.93 -41.01
CA PHE A 153 2.28 -27.79 -39.55
C PHE A 153 1.19 -26.85 -39.01
N LYS A 154 0.39 -26.22 -39.89
CA LYS A 154 -0.57 -25.17 -39.54
C LYS A 154 -1.50 -25.58 -38.41
N ASN A 155 -2.09 -26.78 -38.47
CA ASN A 155 -3.01 -27.26 -37.43
C ASN A 155 -2.31 -27.46 -36.08
N GLN A 156 -1.08 -27.95 -36.09
CA GLN A 156 -0.29 -28.16 -34.87
C GLN A 156 0.11 -26.82 -34.24
N ILE A 157 0.58 -25.86 -35.05
CA ILE A 157 0.91 -24.50 -34.60
C ILE A 157 -0.32 -23.82 -34.00
N GLN A 158 -1.46 -23.87 -34.70
CA GLN A 158 -2.72 -23.27 -34.22
C GLN A 158 -3.20 -23.89 -32.91
N LYS A 159 -3.07 -25.23 -32.78
CA LYS A 159 -3.40 -25.92 -31.53
C LYS A 159 -2.53 -25.43 -30.38
N TYR A 160 -1.21 -25.41 -30.54
CA TYR A 160 -0.30 -24.93 -29.48
C TYR A 160 -0.54 -23.46 -29.11
N ILE A 161 -0.85 -22.60 -30.07
CA ILE A 161 -1.21 -21.20 -29.79
C ILE A 161 -2.48 -21.13 -28.92
N ALA A 162 -3.52 -21.90 -29.26
CA ALA A 162 -4.75 -21.93 -28.49
C ALA A 162 -4.53 -22.51 -27.08
N ASP A 163 -3.81 -23.63 -27.00
CA ASP A 163 -3.47 -24.34 -25.76
C ASP A 163 -2.69 -23.43 -24.80
N LEU A 164 -1.66 -22.73 -25.28
CA LEU A 164 -0.86 -21.81 -24.48
C LEU A 164 -1.64 -20.55 -24.08
N ALA A 165 -2.50 -20.03 -24.94
CA ALA A 165 -3.37 -18.90 -24.61
C ALA A 165 -4.34 -19.23 -23.47
N ILE A 166 -4.97 -20.42 -23.51
CA ILE A 166 -5.84 -20.91 -22.43
C ILE A 166 -5.03 -21.06 -21.13
N CYS A 167 -3.82 -21.62 -21.20
CA CYS A 167 -2.95 -21.75 -20.04
C CYS A 167 -2.61 -20.39 -19.41
N ALA A 168 -2.25 -19.38 -20.21
CA ALA A 168 -1.93 -18.05 -19.71
C ALA A 168 -3.13 -17.40 -18.98
N GLU A 169 -4.31 -17.44 -19.59
CA GLU A 169 -5.52 -16.88 -18.99
C GLU A 169 -5.88 -17.60 -17.68
N MET A 170 -5.78 -18.94 -17.68
CA MET A 170 -6.04 -19.76 -16.51
C MET A 170 -5.06 -19.45 -15.37
N LEU A 171 -3.76 -19.29 -15.65
CA LEU A 171 -2.75 -18.95 -14.64
C LEU A 171 -2.97 -17.58 -14.05
N THR A 172 -3.35 -16.59 -14.87
CA THR A 172 -3.66 -15.25 -14.38
C THR A 172 -4.86 -15.28 -13.42
N LYS A 173 -5.93 -16.00 -13.79
CA LYS A 173 -7.10 -16.18 -12.90
C LYS A 173 -6.77 -16.96 -11.65
N TRP A 174 -5.96 -18.01 -11.76
CA TRP A 174 -5.52 -18.80 -10.61
C TRP A 174 -4.78 -17.94 -9.60
N MET A 175 -3.86 -17.09 -10.06
CA MET A 175 -3.13 -16.15 -9.20
C MET A 175 -4.05 -15.10 -8.56
N GLN A 176 -5.05 -14.59 -9.30
CA GLN A 176 -6.06 -13.68 -8.73
C GLN A 176 -6.86 -14.36 -7.61
N VAL A 177 -7.37 -15.56 -7.84
CA VAL A 177 -8.09 -16.36 -6.83
C VAL A 177 -7.19 -16.64 -5.64
N GLN A 178 -5.93 -17.02 -5.85
CA GLN A 178 -4.96 -17.30 -4.79
C GLN A 178 -4.76 -16.08 -3.89
N ASN A 179 -4.49 -14.91 -4.47
CA ASN A 179 -4.21 -13.70 -3.72
C ASN A 179 -5.44 -13.25 -2.90
N LEU A 180 -6.63 -13.32 -3.50
CA LEU A 180 -7.87 -12.94 -2.82
C LEU A 180 -8.27 -13.97 -1.75
N TRP A 181 -8.01 -15.26 -1.99
CA TRP A 181 -8.23 -16.33 -1.01
C TRP A 181 -7.30 -16.18 0.19
N ILE A 182 -6.01 -15.89 0.00
CA ILE A 182 -5.06 -15.63 1.12
C ILE A 182 -5.56 -14.47 2.00
N TYR A 183 -5.97 -13.37 1.37
CA TYR A 183 -6.48 -12.21 2.08
C TYR A 183 -7.74 -12.53 2.89
N LEU A 184 -8.73 -13.19 2.27
CA LEU A 184 -9.99 -13.53 2.93
C LEU A 184 -9.84 -14.67 3.96
N GLU A 185 -8.86 -15.56 3.81
CA GLU A 185 -8.53 -16.58 4.80
C GLU A 185 -8.08 -15.92 6.11
N ALA A 186 -7.20 -14.92 6.03
CA ALA A 186 -6.74 -14.19 7.21
C ALA A 186 -7.91 -13.50 7.95
N VAL A 187 -8.90 -13.01 7.20
CA VAL A 187 -10.08 -12.31 7.75
C VAL A 187 -11.10 -13.27 8.37
N PHE A 188 -11.48 -14.35 7.66
CA PHE A 188 -12.61 -15.19 8.07
C PHE A 188 -12.25 -16.42 8.89
N VAL A 189 -10.99 -16.89 8.82
CA VAL A 189 -10.54 -18.08 9.57
C VAL A 189 -9.80 -17.69 10.85
N GLY A 190 -9.09 -16.55 10.85
CA GLY A 190 -8.20 -16.13 11.93
C GLY A 190 -8.80 -15.27 13.03
N GLY A 191 -10.04 -14.76 12.89
CA GLY A 191 -10.57 -13.74 13.80
C GLY A 191 -12.09 -13.74 13.98
N ASP A 192 -12.56 -12.80 14.80
CA ASP A 192 -13.99 -12.69 15.17
C ASP A 192 -14.89 -12.12 14.06
N ILE A 193 -14.31 -11.63 12.96
CA ILE A 193 -15.06 -11.08 11.83
C ILE A 193 -15.98 -12.15 11.22
N GLY A 194 -15.55 -13.41 11.15
CA GLY A 194 -16.40 -14.49 10.68
C GLY A 194 -17.67 -14.72 11.50
N LYS A 195 -17.67 -14.34 12.79
CA LYS A 195 -18.86 -14.36 13.65
C LYS A 195 -19.81 -13.20 13.33
N GLN A 196 -19.27 -12.03 12.96
CA GLN A 196 -20.07 -10.87 12.59
C GLN A 196 -20.64 -10.94 11.16
N MET A 197 -19.98 -11.68 10.27
CA MET A 197 -20.38 -11.87 8.87
C MET A 197 -20.59 -13.36 8.53
N PRO A 198 -21.61 -14.03 9.10
CA PRO A 198 -21.75 -15.47 9.01
C PRO A 198 -22.12 -15.98 7.61
N GLN A 199 -22.78 -15.16 6.79
CA GLN A 199 -23.15 -15.55 5.42
C GLN A 199 -21.90 -15.60 4.52
N GLU A 200 -21.06 -14.57 4.61
CA GLU A 200 -19.79 -14.46 3.90
C GLU A 200 -18.78 -15.49 4.40
N ALA A 201 -18.71 -15.73 5.71
CA ALA A 201 -17.86 -16.78 6.27
C ALA A 201 -18.25 -18.18 5.75
N ARG A 202 -19.56 -18.48 5.63
CA ARG A 202 -20.03 -19.73 5.01
C ARG A 202 -19.69 -19.81 3.53
N ARG A 203 -19.83 -18.70 2.79
CA ARG A 203 -19.45 -18.62 1.37
C ARG A 203 -17.96 -18.88 1.20
N PHE A 204 -17.12 -18.19 1.96
CA PHE A 204 -15.67 -18.39 1.97
C PHE A 204 -15.30 -19.84 2.34
N ALA A 205 -15.93 -20.43 3.35
CA ALA A 205 -15.66 -21.82 3.74
C ALA A 205 -15.97 -22.84 2.62
N ASN A 206 -16.97 -22.58 1.78
CA ASN A 206 -17.25 -23.41 0.61
C ASN A 206 -16.16 -23.24 -0.46
N VAL A 207 -15.73 -22.00 -0.73
CA VAL A 207 -14.63 -21.71 -1.66
C VAL A 207 -13.32 -22.32 -1.16
N ASP A 208 -13.03 -22.25 0.14
CA ASP A 208 -11.86 -22.83 0.79
C ASP A 208 -11.79 -24.36 0.60
N LYS A 209 -12.90 -25.07 0.79
CA LYS A 209 -12.97 -26.52 0.50
C LYS A 209 -12.70 -26.83 -0.96
N THR A 210 -13.22 -26.01 -1.88
CA THR A 210 -13.00 -26.15 -3.31
C THR A 210 -11.53 -25.88 -3.67
N TRP A 211 -10.92 -24.85 -3.07
CA TRP A 211 -9.51 -24.50 -3.24
C TRP A 211 -8.59 -25.66 -2.86
N ILE A 212 -8.82 -26.27 -1.68
CA ILE A 212 -8.00 -27.40 -1.22
C ILE A 212 -8.09 -28.58 -2.18
N LYS A 213 -9.29 -28.89 -2.69
CA LYS A 213 -9.47 -29.97 -3.68
C LYS A 213 -8.77 -29.66 -5.01
N LEU A 214 -8.87 -28.40 -5.47
CA LEU A 214 -8.22 -27.93 -6.69
C LEU A 214 -6.69 -28.02 -6.57
N MET A 215 -6.12 -27.57 -5.46
CA MET A 215 -4.67 -27.65 -5.21
C MET A 215 -4.18 -29.10 -5.08
N SER A 216 -4.96 -29.99 -4.46
CA SER A 216 -4.63 -31.43 -4.42
C SER A 216 -4.58 -32.06 -5.81
N LYS A 217 -5.57 -31.76 -6.67
CA LYS A 217 -5.59 -32.24 -8.06
C LYS A 217 -4.44 -31.67 -8.88
N ALA A 218 -4.13 -30.38 -8.71
CA ALA A 218 -3.02 -29.72 -9.38
C ALA A 218 -1.67 -30.35 -9.02
N LYS A 219 -1.54 -30.83 -7.78
CA LYS A 219 -0.34 -31.55 -7.32
C LYS A 219 -0.23 -32.97 -7.89
N GLU A 220 -1.35 -33.64 -8.11
CA GLU A 220 -1.35 -34.96 -8.79
C GLU A 220 -0.95 -34.84 -10.27
N ASN A 221 -1.29 -33.71 -10.91
CA ASN A 221 -0.94 -33.41 -12.30
C ASN A 221 -0.08 -32.14 -12.40
N SER A 222 1.20 -32.26 -12.04
CA SER A 222 2.10 -31.10 -11.94
C SER A 222 2.46 -30.45 -13.28
N ASN A 223 2.32 -31.12 -14.42
CA ASN A 223 2.68 -30.52 -15.71
C ASN A 223 1.70 -29.38 -16.07
N VAL A 224 2.25 -28.24 -16.50
CA VAL A 224 1.48 -26.99 -16.67
C VAL A 224 0.38 -27.16 -17.74
N LEU A 225 0.74 -27.64 -18.92
CA LEU A 225 -0.20 -27.79 -20.04
C LEU A 225 -1.21 -28.90 -19.79
N SER A 226 -0.76 -30.05 -19.26
CA SER A 226 -1.68 -31.13 -18.94
C SER A 226 -2.68 -30.68 -17.87
N CYS A 227 -2.26 -29.96 -16.83
CA CYS A 227 -3.18 -29.50 -15.80
C CYS A 227 -4.20 -28.49 -16.34
N CYS A 228 -3.78 -27.58 -17.22
CA CYS A 228 -4.65 -26.54 -17.78
C CYS A 228 -5.63 -27.07 -18.83
N ILE A 229 -5.22 -28.04 -19.65
CA ILE A 229 -6.00 -28.50 -20.81
C ILE A 229 -6.83 -29.74 -20.49
N SER A 230 -6.33 -30.64 -19.63
CA SER A 230 -7.01 -31.93 -19.38
C SER A 230 -8.32 -31.77 -18.60
N ASP A 231 -8.50 -30.67 -17.87
CA ASP A 231 -9.70 -30.40 -17.07
C ASP A 231 -10.41 -29.13 -17.55
N GLU A 232 -11.30 -29.29 -18.54
CA GLU A 232 -12.14 -28.20 -19.06
C GLU A 232 -13.03 -27.55 -17.97
N THR A 233 -13.23 -28.22 -16.83
CA THR A 233 -14.04 -27.69 -15.72
C THR A 233 -13.29 -26.71 -14.83
N LEU A 234 -11.95 -26.69 -14.91
CA LEU A 234 -11.11 -25.93 -13.99
C LEU A 234 -11.23 -24.42 -14.21
N PHE A 235 -11.28 -23.96 -15.47
CA PHE A 235 -11.44 -22.54 -15.77
C PHE A 235 -12.80 -21.98 -15.32
N PRO A 236 -13.97 -22.62 -15.61
CA PRO A 236 -15.25 -22.23 -15.02
C PRO A 236 -15.24 -22.24 -13.49
N LEU A 237 -14.56 -23.22 -12.87
CA LEU A 237 -14.44 -23.32 -11.42
C LEU A 237 -13.67 -22.12 -10.83
N LEU A 238 -12.53 -21.74 -11.42
CA LEU A 238 -11.76 -20.56 -11.00
C LEU A 238 -12.56 -19.27 -11.15
N ASN A 239 -13.29 -19.09 -12.26
CA ASN A 239 -14.16 -17.92 -12.43
C ASN A 239 -15.24 -17.86 -11.35
N ASN A 240 -15.90 -18.99 -11.05
CA ASN A 240 -16.90 -19.04 -9.99
C ASN A 240 -16.29 -18.73 -8.62
N MET A 241 -15.12 -19.29 -8.32
CA MET A 241 -14.41 -19.00 -7.07
C MET A 241 -14.05 -17.51 -6.97
N LEU A 242 -13.54 -16.91 -8.05
CA LEU A 242 -13.21 -15.50 -8.10
C LEU A 242 -14.45 -14.65 -7.82
N GLU A 243 -15.56 -14.90 -8.50
CA GLU A 243 -16.82 -14.19 -8.29
C GLU A 243 -17.31 -14.32 -6.84
N GLN A 244 -17.26 -15.52 -6.25
CA GLN A 244 -17.66 -15.71 -4.85
C GLN A 244 -16.74 -14.96 -3.88
N LEU A 245 -15.43 -14.91 -4.15
CA LEU A 245 -14.47 -14.17 -3.34
C LEU A 245 -14.64 -12.65 -3.49
N GLU A 246 -14.90 -12.15 -4.70
CA GLU A 246 -15.18 -10.73 -4.96
C GLU A 246 -16.46 -10.27 -4.26
N LEU A 247 -17.50 -11.11 -4.23
CA LEU A 247 -18.70 -10.82 -3.46
C LEU A 247 -18.40 -10.72 -1.95
N CYS A 248 -17.57 -11.63 -1.41
CA CYS A 248 -17.12 -11.53 -0.02
C CYS A 248 -16.32 -10.24 0.23
N GLN A 249 -15.42 -9.86 -0.69
CA GLN A 249 -14.63 -8.63 -0.58
C GLN A 249 -15.53 -7.38 -0.60
N LYS A 250 -16.55 -7.35 -1.46
CA LYS A 250 -17.51 -6.26 -1.54
C LYS A 250 -18.33 -6.13 -0.25
N SER A 251 -18.83 -7.25 0.28
CA SER A 251 -19.53 -7.27 1.58
C SER A 251 -18.61 -6.79 2.70
N LEU A 252 -17.34 -7.22 2.71
CA LEU A 252 -16.34 -6.82 3.71
C LEU A 252 -16.09 -5.31 3.66
N ALA A 253 -15.94 -4.73 2.46
CA ALA A 253 -15.76 -3.28 2.30
C ALA A 253 -16.97 -2.50 2.85
N GLY A 254 -18.20 -2.96 2.60
CA GLY A 254 -19.41 -2.36 3.16
C GLY A 254 -19.51 -2.49 4.69
N TYR A 255 -19.10 -3.63 5.23
CA TYR A 255 -19.00 -3.86 6.67
C TYR A 255 -17.99 -2.90 7.32
N LEU A 256 -16.79 -2.75 6.74
CA LEU A 256 -15.78 -1.81 7.24
C LEU A 256 -16.29 -0.37 7.22
N GLU A 257 -16.98 0.05 6.16
CA GLU A 257 -17.57 1.41 6.11
C GLU A 257 -18.63 1.63 7.20
N THR A 258 -19.44 0.62 7.49
CA THR A 258 -20.43 0.68 8.59
C THR A 258 -19.73 0.87 9.93
N LYS A 259 -18.63 0.15 10.17
CA LYS A 259 -17.82 0.26 11.39
C LYS A 259 -17.12 1.61 11.51
N ARG A 260 -16.66 2.21 10.40
CA ARG A 260 -16.13 3.58 10.38
C ARG A 260 -17.19 4.62 10.74
N GLY A 261 -18.44 4.41 10.32
CA GLY A 261 -19.56 5.27 10.71
C GLY A 261 -19.82 5.28 12.22
N VAL A 262 -19.55 4.16 12.91
CA VAL A 262 -19.72 4.05 14.37
C VAL A 262 -18.53 4.64 15.12
N PHE A 263 -17.29 4.31 14.71
CA PHE A 263 -16.07 4.91 15.28
C PHE A 263 -15.30 5.68 14.19
N PRO A 264 -15.53 7.02 14.09
CA PRO A 264 -15.01 7.84 13.01
C PRO A 264 -13.49 7.85 12.86
N ARG A 265 -12.72 7.59 13.95
CA ARG A 265 -11.26 7.56 13.85
C ARG A 265 -10.74 6.40 12.99
N PHE A 266 -11.55 5.38 12.70
CA PHE A 266 -11.21 4.34 11.72
C PHE A 266 -11.12 4.86 10.27
N TYR A 267 -11.64 6.05 9.96
CA TYR A 267 -11.42 6.68 8.66
C TYR A 267 -9.93 6.98 8.40
N PHE A 268 -9.12 7.13 9.45
CA PHE A 268 -7.69 7.42 9.36
C PHE A 268 -6.82 6.15 9.34
N LEU A 269 -7.43 4.97 9.49
CA LEU A 269 -6.72 3.70 9.48
C LEU A 269 -6.79 3.02 8.10
N SER A 270 -5.77 2.24 7.79
CA SER A 270 -5.79 1.34 6.64
C SER A 270 -6.69 0.13 6.92
N ASP A 271 -7.25 -0.44 5.85
CA ASP A 271 -8.18 -1.57 5.96
C ASP A 271 -7.55 -2.79 6.63
N PRO A 272 -6.27 -3.17 6.37
CA PRO A 272 -5.60 -4.25 7.12
C PRO A 272 -5.52 -3.99 8.63
N VAL A 273 -5.13 -2.79 9.05
CA VAL A 273 -5.04 -2.43 10.48
C VAL A 273 -6.41 -2.50 11.14
N MET A 274 -7.44 -1.99 10.46
CA MET A 274 -8.82 -2.05 10.95
C MET A 274 -9.30 -3.50 11.09
N LEU A 275 -8.96 -4.38 10.15
CA LEU A 275 -9.29 -5.81 10.23
C LEU A 275 -8.57 -6.53 11.37
N GLU A 276 -7.33 -6.17 11.66
CA GLU A 276 -6.60 -6.71 12.82
C GLU A 276 -7.27 -6.29 14.14
N ILE A 277 -7.65 -5.01 14.27
CA ILE A 277 -8.38 -4.51 15.45
C ILE A 277 -9.73 -5.22 15.61
N LEU A 278 -10.53 -5.32 14.55
CA LEU A 278 -11.85 -5.97 14.59
C LEU A 278 -11.76 -7.50 14.73
N GLY A 279 -10.67 -8.10 14.26
CA GLY A 279 -10.42 -9.54 14.35
C GLY A 279 -10.14 -10.03 15.77
N GLN A 280 -9.72 -9.13 16.68
CA GLN A 280 -9.39 -9.43 18.07
C GLN A 280 -10.47 -8.99 19.08
N ALA A 281 -11.73 -8.87 18.65
CA ALA A 281 -12.83 -8.38 19.50
C ALA A 281 -13.02 -9.17 20.81
N SER A 282 -12.63 -10.44 20.86
CA SER A 282 -12.72 -11.28 22.06
C SER A 282 -11.66 -10.99 23.13
N ASP A 283 -10.57 -10.30 22.81
CA ASP A 283 -9.49 -10.00 23.75
C ASP A 283 -9.05 -8.54 23.61
N PRO A 284 -9.55 -7.63 24.48
CA PRO A 284 -9.28 -6.21 24.38
C PRO A 284 -7.80 -5.86 24.61
N THR A 285 -7.01 -6.75 25.24
CA THR A 285 -5.58 -6.49 25.50
C THR A 285 -4.75 -6.46 24.23
N LYS A 286 -5.22 -7.07 23.15
CA LYS A 286 -4.52 -7.10 21.86
C LYS A 286 -4.61 -5.80 21.08
N ILE A 287 -5.38 -4.82 21.54
CA ILE A 287 -5.48 -3.52 20.88
C ILE A 287 -4.27 -2.60 21.13
N GLN A 288 -3.48 -2.89 22.17
CA GLN A 288 -2.36 -2.07 22.62
C GLN A 288 -1.46 -1.52 21.50
N PRO A 289 -0.98 -2.33 20.53
CA PRO A 289 -0.11 -1.82 19.46
C PRO A 289 -0.79 -0.81 18.53
N TYR A 290 -2.12 -0.75 18.50
CA TYR A 290 -2.89 0.10 17.59
C TYR A 290 -3.40 1.40 18.23
N LEU A 291 -3.31 1.56 19.55
CA LEU A 291 -3.79 2.76 20.25
C LEU A 291 -3.17 4.06 19.71
N SER A 292 -1.88 3.98 19.39
CA SER A 292 -1.10 5.08 18.79
C SER A 292 -1.57 5.47 17.38
N SER A 293 -2.34 4.61 16.71
CA SER A 293 -2.82 4.85 15.34
C SER A 293 -4.07 5.75 15.30
N PHE A 294 -4.80 5.88 16.41
CA PHE A 294 -6.01 6.71 16.49
C PHE A 294 -6.03 7.63 17.71
N THR A 295 -4.95 7.69 18.49
CA THR A 295 -4.72 8.67 19.55
C THR A 295 -3.32 9.26 19.39
N GLU A 296 -3.14 10.51 19.78
CA GLU A 296 -1.81 11.13 19.72
C GLU A 296 -0.91 10.61 20.85
N ALA A 297 -1.35 10.71 22.11
CA ALA A 297 -0.48 10.48 23.25
C ALA A 297 -0.47 9.07 23.85
N VAL A 298 -1.52 8.27 23.64
CA VAL A 298 -1.65 7.00 24.38
C VAL A 298 -0.73 5.94 23.78
N LYS A 299 0.20 5.44 24.59
CA LYS A 299 1.12 4.35 24.23
C LYS A 299 0.51 2.99 24.54
N PHE A 300 0.02 2.84 25.76
CA PHE A 300 -0.67 1.65 26.23
C PHE A 300 -1.65 2.01 27.35
N VAL A 301 -2.57 1.10 27.63
CA VAL A 301 -3.53 1.22 28.73
C VAL A 301 -3.32 0.11 29.77
N GLU A 302 -3.65 0.37 31.02
CA GLU A 302 -3.55 -0.63 32.09
C GLU A 302 -4.89 -1.31 32.30
N PHE A 303 -4.90 -2.63 32.09
CA PHE A 303 -6.06 -3.47 32.36
C PHE A 303 -6.04 -4.00 33.79
N HIS A 304 -7.22 -4.18 34.38
CA HIS A 304 -7.35 -4.74 35.71
C HIS A 304 -6.89 -6.21 35.73
N THR A 305 -6.09 -6.59 36.73
CA THR A 305 -5.44 -7.91 36.81
C THR A 305 -6.42 -9.09 36.86
N LYS A 306 -7.63 -8.89 37.39
CA LYS A 306 -8.68 -9.92 37.47
C LYS A 306 -9.81 -9.75 36.45
N GLU A 307 -9.99 -8.53 35.95
CA GLU A 307 -11.10 -8.16 35.05
C GLU A 307 -10.46 -7.59 33.79
N ILE A 308 -10.09 -8.48 32.86
CA ILE A 308 -9.29 -8.12 31.68
C ILE A 308 -10.03 -7.14 30.76
N ASP A 309 -11.36 -7.07 30.85
CA ASP A 309 -12.19 -6.12 30.10
C ASP A 309 -12.22 -4.71 30.72
N ARG A 310 -11.55 -4.46 31.84
CA ARG A 310 -11.62 -3.18 32.56
C ARG A 310 -10.31 -2.42 32.46
N ILE A 311 -10.36 -1.23 31.86
CA ILE A 311 -9.22 -0.34 31.71
C ILE A 311 -9.22 0.70 32.83
N LEU A 312 -8.12 0.79 33.58
CA LEU A 312 -7.97 1.60 34.78
C LEU A 312 -7.25 2.94 34.52
N SER A 313 -6.26 2.92 33.63
CA SER A 313 -5.44 4.09 33.34
C SER A 313 -4.88 4.02 31.93
N MET A 314 -4.47 5.18 31.42
CA MET A 314 -3.65 5.27 30.22
C MET A 314 -2.22 5.67 30.57
N THR A 315 -1.27 5.20 29.78
CA THR A 315 0.12 5.65 29.85
C THR A 315 0.47 6.37 28.56
N THR A 316 0.98 7.60 28.68
CA THR A 316 1.40 8.39 27.52
C THR A 316 2.69 7.85 26.91
N ARG A 317 3.10 8.33 25.74
CA ARG A 317 4.40 7.95 25.14
C ARG A 317 5.60 8.40 25.95
N ASP A 318 5.39 9.41 26.78
CA ASP A 318 6.33 9.96 27.75
C ASP A 318 6.37 9.16 29.08
N ASP A 319 5.71 8.01 29.12
CA ASP A 319 5.59 7.12 30.27
C ASP A 319 4.87 7.78 31.48
N GLU A 320 4.02 8.78 31.23
CA GLU A 320 3.14 9.35 32.25
C GLU A 320 1.88 8.50 32.41
N LYS A 321 1.64 8.02 33.63
CA LYS A 321 0.44 7.26 33.97
C LYS A 321 -0.67 8.21 34.40
N ILE A 322 -1.79 8.17 33.69
CA ILE A 322 -3.00 8.96 33.95
C ILE A 322 -4.14 7.99 34.32
N PRO A 323 -4.44 7.84 35.63
CA PRO A 323 -5.61 7.10 36.09
C PRO A 323 -6.90 7.73 35.57
N PHE A 324 -7.79 6.90 35.03
CA PHE A 324 -9.09 7.37 34.60
C PHE A 324 -9.96 7.72 35.80
N TYR A 325 -10.78 8.76 35.66
CA TYR A 325 -11.74 9.11 36.71
C TYR A 325 -12.81 8.02 36.90
N LYS A 326 -13.09 7.30 35.81
CA LYS A 326 -14.02 6.19 35.73
C LYS A 326 -13.43 5.17 34.79
N ASP A 327 -13.43 3.91 35.21
CA ASP A 327 -12.87 2.84 34.40
C ASP A 327 -13.69 2.61 33.13
N VAL A 328 -12.98 2.25 32.05
CA VAL A 328 -13.60 1.93 30.76
C VAL A 328 -13.82 0.43 30.69
N ILE A 329 -15.04 0.03 30.33
CA ILE A 329 -15.41 -1.38 30.17
C ILE A 329 -15.30 -1.74 28.69
N ALA A 330 -14.22 -2.42 28.31
CA ALA A 330 -13.91 -2.90 26.97
C ALA A 330 -14.64 -4.21 26.64
N LYS A 331 -15.98 -4.20 26.74
CA LYS A 331 -16.84 -5.35 26.48
C LYS A 331 -17.83 -5.05 25.35
N GLY A 332 -18.03 -6.01 24.47
CA GLY A 332 -18.96 -5.89 23.34
C GLY A 332 -18.23 -5.55 22.04
N GLN A 333 -18.86 -4.72 21.19
CA GLN A 333 -18.29 -4.35 19.90
C GLN A 333 -17.11 -3.37 20.08
N VAL A 334 -16.03 -3.59 19.34
CA VAL A 334 -14.75 -2.87 19.52
C VAL A 334 -14.92 -1.37 19.32
N GLU A 335 -15.63 -0.98 18.28
CA GLU A 335 -15.94 0.41 17.95
C GLU A 335 -16.80 1.12 19.01
N GLU A 336 -17.64 0.40 19.75
CA GLU A 336 -18.51 1.01 20.77
C GLU A 336 -17.70 1.37 22.01
N TRP A 337 -16.94 0.42 22.55
CA TRP A 337 -16.14 0.69 23.73
C TRP A 337 -14.92 1.58 23.42
N LEU A 338 -14.43 1.60 22.18
CA LEU A 338 -13.42 2.59 21.74
C LEU A 338 -13.97 4.02 21.76
N ASN A 339 -15.22 4.23 21.37
CA ASN A 339 -15.88 5.52 21.55
C ASN A 339 -16.01 5.89 23.04
N ASP A 340 -16.36 4.93 23.88
CA ASP A 340 -16.42 5.14 25.33
C ASP A 340 -15.05 5.43 25.93
N PHE A 341 -14.00 4.78 25.42
CA PHE A 341 -12.62 5.05 25.77
C PHE A 341 -12.25 6.51 25.47
N ILE A 342 -12.48 6.99 24.24
CA ILE A 342 -12.20 8.39 23.86
C ILE A 342 -13.02 9.38 24.69
N ARG A 343 -14.31 9.11 24.92
CA ARG A 343 -15.15 9.98 25.77
C ARG A 343 -14.65 10.03 27.21
N THR A 344 -14.25 8.89 27.76
CA THR A 344 -13.80 8.77 29.15
C THR A 344 -12.41 9.39 29.33
N HIS A 345 -11.54 9.20 28.35
CA HIS A 345 -10.26 9.87 28.20
C HIS A 345 -10.43 11.40 28.27
N GLN A 346 -11.27 11.97 27.41
CA GLN A 346 -11.47 13.43 27.36
C GLN A 346 -12.07 13.97 28.66
N LYS A 347 -13.05 13.26 29.23
CA LYS A 347 -13.63 13.62 30.53
C LYS A 347 -12.63 13.52 31.67
N THR A 348 -11.72 12.54 31.64
CA THR A 348 -10.64 12.41 32.63
C THR A 348 -9.76 13.65 32.54
N MET A 349 -9.24 13.98 31.36
CA MET A 349 -8.41 15.17 31.18
C MET A 349 -9.12 16.45 31.65
N HIS A 350 -10.39 16.62 31.31
CA HIS A 350 -11.20 17.75 31.78
C HIS A 350 -11.26 17.85 33.31
N GLN A 351 -11.47 16.72 34.01
CA GLN A 351 -11.52 16.71 35.48
C GLN A 351 -10.17 17.02 36.11
N TYR A 352 -9.07 16.52 35.54
CA TYR A 352 -7.73 16.87 36.02
C TYR A 352 -7.43 18.36 35.79
N ILE A 353 -7.85 18.93 34.65
CA ILE A 353 -7.74 20.37 34.37
C ILE A 353 -8.54 21.18 35.40
N ARG A 354 -9.80 20.83 35.62
CA ARG A 354 -10.67 21.48 36.60
C ARG A 354 -10.06 21.44 38.01
N HIS A 355 -9.65 20.27 38.47
CA HIS A 355 -9.02 20.09 39.78
C HIS A 355 -7.72 20.90 39.92
N SER A 356 -6.94 20.98 38.85
CA SER A 356 -5.72 21.79 38.81
C SER A 356 -6.00 23.28 38.94
N ILE A 357 -7.08 23.76 38.32
CA ILE A 357 -7.51 25.16 38.40
C ILE A 357 -8.09 25.47 39.78
N GLU A 358 -8.85 24.55 40.38
CA GLU A 358 -9.33 24.67 41.76
C GLU A 358 -8.14 24.76 42.74
N LYS A 359 -7.13 23.89 42.62
CA LYS A 359 -5.88 23.97 43.41
C LYS A 359 -5.16 25.30 43.28
N MET A 360 -5.16 25.90 42.07
CA MET A 360 -4.52 27.20 41.81
C MET A 360 -5.15 28.35 42.62
N THR A 361 -6.39 28.20 43.09
CA THR A 361 -7.07 29.22 43.90
C THR A 361 -6.68 29.20 45.38
N TYR A 362 -5.99 28.16 45.85
CA TYR A 362 -5.56 28.05 47.25
C TYR A 362 -4.43 29.02 47.57
N GLU A 363 -4.43 29.57 48.79
CA GLU A 363 -3.44 30.57 49.23
C GLU A 363 -2.01 30.02 49.30
N ASP A 364 -1.86 28.71 49.53
CA ASP A 364 -0.60 27.98 49.62
C ASP A 364 -0.16 27.33 48.29
N PHE A 365 -0.81 27.69 47.18
CA PHE A 365 -0.48 27.13 45.88
C PHE A 365 0.97 27.42 45.47
N ASP A 366 1.74 26.35 45.33
CA ASP A 366 3.13 26.37 44.87
C ASP A 366 3.18 25.79 43.45
N LEU A 367 3.33 26.69 42.46
CA LEU A 367 3.37 26.34 41.05
C LEU A 367 4.47 25.33 40.72
N TYR A 368 5.62 25.43 41.39
CA TYR A 368 6.75 24.53 41.15
C TYR A 368 6.43 23.12 41.63
N LYS A 369 5.96 22.96 42.87
CA LYS A 369 5.55 21.64 43.39
C LYS A 369 4.43 21.04 42.56
N PHE A 370 3.50 21.88 42.08
CA PHE A 370 2.45 21.44 41.18
C PHE A 370 3.01 20.88 39.87
N ILE A 371 3.92 21.61 39.22
CA ILE A 371 4.57 21.16 37.98
C ILE A 371 5.36 19.87 38.21
N GLU A 372 6.01 19.69 39.36
CA GLU A 372 6.76 18.46 39.64
C GLU A 372 5.84 17.22 39.77
N GLN A 373 4.66 17.38 40.36
CA GLN A 373 3.74 16.27 40.70
C GLN A 373 2.76 15.91 39.58
N GLU A 374 2.36 16.87 38.76
CA GLU A 374 1.29 16.72 37.77
C GLU A 374 1.86 16.53 36.36
N ILE A 375 1.06 16.08 35.39
CA ILE A 375 1.54 15.84 34.02
C ILE A 375 1.92 17.13 33.28
N ALA A 376 2.82 17.06 32.29
CA ALA A 376 3.29 18.25 31.55
C ALA A 376 2.15 19.08 30.94
N GLN A 377 1.14 18.41 30.37
CA GLN A 377 -0.01 19.08 29.76
C GLN A 377 -0.75 19.99 30.77
N LEU A 378 -0.96 19.51 32.01
CA LEU A 378 -1.62 20.30 33.06
C LEU A 378 -0.74 21.46 33.52
N GLY A 379 0.56 21.20 33.74
CA GLY A 379 1.54 22.24 34.07
C GLY A 379 1.53 23.38 33.04
N LEU A 380 1.51 23.03 31.76
CA LEU A 380 1.49 23.99 30.67
C LEU A 380 0.20 24.84 30.67
N LEU A 381 -0.96 24.19 30.79
CA LEU A 381 -2.25 24.89 30.82
C LEU A 381 -2.34 25.84 32.01
N ILE A 382 -1.88 25.43 33.19
CA ILE A 382 -1.89 26.28 34.39
C ILE A 382 -0.98 27.49 34.23
N VAL A 383 0.24 27.33 33.69
CA VAL A 383 1.12 28.47 33.39
C VAL A 383 0.45 29.44 32.43
N GLN A 384 -0.22 28.95 31.38
CA GLN A 384 -0.94 29.78 30.40
C GLN A 384 -2.15 30.52 31.01
N ILE A 385 -2.89 29.87 31.91
CA ILE A 385 -4.01 30.49 32.63
C ILE A 385 -3.50 31.56 33.61
N ILE A 386 -2.43 31.27 34.37
CA ILE A 386 -1.82 32.24 35.29
C ILE A 386 -1.34 33.47 34.53
N TRP A 387 -0.65 33.26 33.40
CA TRP A 387 -0.17 34.35 32.56
C TRP A 387 -1.34 35.20 32.03
N THR A 388 -2.40 34.56 31.52
CA THR A 388 -3.59 35.26 31.00
C THR A 388 -4.26 36.09 32.10
N LYS A 389 -4.62 35.45 33.22
CA LYS A 389 -5.36 36.08 34.32
C LYS A 389 -4.58 37.24 34.95
N ARG A 390 -3.26 37.07 35.16
CA ARG A 390 -2.42 38.13 35.73
C ARG A 390 -2.22 39.28 34.76
N SER A 391 -1.96 38.98 33.48
CA SER A 391 -1.75 40.02 32.46
C SER A 391 -2.99 40.89 32.30
N GLU A 392 -4.18 40.31 32.21
CA GLU A 392 -5.43 41.08 32.09
C GLU A 392 -5.73 41.92 33.32
N LYS A 393 -5.61 41.34 34.51
CA LYS A 393 -5.79 42.09 35.76
C LYS A 393 -4.85 43.28 35.81
N THR A 394 -3.59 43.07 35.46
CA THR A 394 -2.59 44.14 35.43
C THR A 394 -2.93 45.19 34.38
N LEU A 395 -3.35 44.82 33.16
CA LEU A 395 -3.75 45.77 32.12
C LEU A 395 -4.95 46.62 32.56
N GLN A 396 -5.96 46.03 33.18
CA GLN A 396 -7.15 46.73 33.69
C GLN A 396 -6.79 47.71 34.83
N GLU A 397 -5.90 47.32 35.74
CA GLU A 397 -5.51 48.13 36.90
C GLU A 397 -4.36 49.11 36.60
N ALA A 398 -3.58 48.91 35.52
CA ALA A 398 -2.42 49.71 35.14
C ALA A 398 -2.76 51.15 34.77
N ILE A 399 -4.02 51.43 34.43
CA ILE A 399 -4.52 52.80 34.25
C ILE A 399 -4.40 53.59 35.56
N ILE A 400 -4.64 52.94 36.69
CA ILE A 400 -4.65 53.53 38.04
C ILE A 400 -3.27 53.45 38.68
N ASN A 401 -2.59 52.29 38.60
CA ASN A 401 -1.28 52.08 39.20
C ASN A 401 -0.24 51.65 38.16
N LYS A 402 0.60 52.60 37.74
CA LYS A 402 1.64 52.37 36.72
C LYS A 402 2.73 51.37 37.13
N ASN A 403 2.92 51.16 38.44
CA ASN A 403 3.96 50.25 38.94
C ASN A 403 3.59 48.77 38.77
N LEU A 404 2.29 48.45 38.67
CA LEU A 404 1.80 47.07 38.53
C LEU A 404 2.35 46.37 37.27
N MET A 405 2.53 47.11 36.18
CA MET A 405 3.13 46.56 34.95
C MET A 405 4.56 46.08 35.20
N ASN A 406 5.37 46.89 35.90
CA ASN A 406 6.76 46.53 36.20
C ASN A 406 6.83 45.36 37.20
N GLU A 407 5.97 45.34 38.22
CA GLU A 407 5.88 44.25 39.19
C GLU A 407 5.47 42.93 38.53
N THR A 408 4.48 42.96 37.64
CA THR A 408 4.01 41.78 36.90
C THR A 408 5.07 41.27 35.93
N ASN A 409 5.75 42.18 35.23
CA ASN A 409 6.84 41.83 34.34
C ASN A 409 8.02 41.18 35.09
N LYS A 410 8.36 41.73 36.27
CA LYS A 410 9.34 41.10 37.16
C LYS A 410 8.88 39.73 37.64
N TYR A 411 7.61 39.57 38.00
CA TYR A 411 7.05 38.27 38.39
C TYR A 411 7.20 37.20 37.29
N PHE A 412 6.93 37.54 36.03
CA PHE A 412 7.15 36.61 34.92
C PHE A 412 8.63 36.31 34.70
N LEU A 413 9.52 37.29 34.86
CA LEU A 413 10.96 37.05 34.81
C LEU A 413 11.43 36.10 35.94
N ASP A 414 10.93 36.30 37.16
CA ASP A 414 11.26 35.47 38.32
C ASP A 414 10.75 34.03 38.12
N MET A 415 9.55 33.85 37.56
CA MET A 415 9.00 32.53 37.19
C MET A 415 9.85 31.85 36.11
N LEU A 416 10.28 32.58 35.07
CA LEU A 416 11.16 32.05 34.03
C LEU A 416 12.51 31.59 34.60
N ASN A 417 13.13 32.42 35.45
CA ASN A 417 14.40 32.08 36.09
C ASN A 417 14.26 30.84 36.97
N GLN A 418 13.15 30.68 37.70
CA GLN A 418 12.89 29.46 38.46
C GLN A 418 12.80 28.22 37.57
N PHE A 419 12.15 28.29 36.41
CA PHE A 419 12.14 27.17 35.46
C PHE A 419 13.54 26.85 34.94
N ILE A 420 14.35 27.87 34.63
CA ILE A 420 15.73 27.70 34.17
C ILE A 420 16.60 27.06 35.27
N ASP A 421 16.52 27.58 36.50
CA ASP A 421 17.30 27.05 37.63
C ASP A 421 16.98 25.58 37.86
N ASN A 422 15.72 25.17 37.68
CA ASN A 422 15.32 23.78 37.83
C ASN A 422 15.94 22.83 36.79
N THR A 423 16.32 23.33 35.61
CA THR A 423 17.04 22.52 34.60
C THR A 423 18.47 22.20 35.00
N THR A 424 19.02 22.87 36.03
CA THR A 424 20.38 22.62 36.52
C THR A 424 20.49 21.41 37.46
N PHE A 425 19.36 20.92 37.98
CA PHE A 425 19.31 19.69 38.77
C PHE A 425 19.45 18.43 37.91
N ASP A 426 19.70 17.29 38.56
CA ASP A 426 19.76 15.99 37.87
C ASP A 426 18.33 15.51 37.55
N LEU A 427 17.90 15.80 36.32
CA LEU A 427 16.56 15.50 35.81
C LEU A 427 16.56 14.26 34.91
N THR A 428 15.47 13.50 34.99
CA THR A 428 15.17 12.47 33.98
C THR A 428 14.99 13.12 32.59
N LYS A 429 15.15 12.34 31.52
CA LYS A 429 14.96 12.82 30.15
C LYS A 429 13.59 13.50 29.96
N TYR A 430 12.54 12.91 30.53
CA TYR A 430 11.19 13.44 30.46
C TYR A 430 11.04 14.76 31.26
N GLN A 431 11.49 14.80 32.51
CA GLN A 431 11.43 16.03 33.31
C GLN A 431 12.17 17.18 32.63
N ARG A 432 13.32 16.90 32.01
CA ARG A 432 14.06 17.90 31.22
C ARG A 432 13.22 18.42 30.06
N LEU A 433 12.63 17.54 29.25
CA LEU A 433 11.76 17.92 28.13
C LEU A 433 10.56 18.76 28.59
N LYS A 434 9.96 18.41 29.72
CA LYS A 434 8.87 19.16 30.35
C LYS A 434 9.28 20.58 30.73
N TYR A 435 10.42 20.76 31.40
CA TYR A 435 10.91 22.09 31.74
C TYR A 435 11.33 22.88 30.50
N GLU A 436 11.99 22.27 29.52
CA GLU A 436 12.31 22.90 28.23
C GLU A 436 11.05 23.44 27.55
N THR A 437 9.99 22.62 27.50
CA THR A 437 8.68 22.99 26.96
C THR A 437 8.06 24.19 27.69
N LEU A 438 8.07 24.18 29.02
CA LEU A 438 7.55 25.28 29.84
C LEU A 438 8.37 26.56 29.66
N ILE A 439 9.70 26.45 29.59
CA ILE A 439 10.61 27.57 29.35
C ILE A 439 10.32 28.21 27.99
N THR A 440 10.20 27.42 26.92
CA THR A 440 9.93 27.95 25.56
C THR A 440 8.64 28.76 25.53
N ILE A 441 7.56 28.24 26.12
CA ILE A 441 6.26 28.93 26.14
C ILE A 441 6.30 30.15 27.05
N HIS A 442 6.87 30.04 28.24
CA HIS A 442 6.89 31.14 29.20
C HIS A 442 7.85 32.27 28.79
N LEU A 443 8.95 31.96 28.10
CA LEU A 443 9.84 32.95 27.51
C LEU A 443 9.09 33.84 26.52
N HIS A 444 8.34 33.23 25.60
CA HIS A 444 7.51 33.95 24.63
C HIS A 444 6.45 34.82 25.32
N GLN A 445 5.75 34.28 26.33
CA GLN A 445 4.79 35.02 27.14
C GLN A 445 5.40 36.25 27.85
N ARG A 446 6.63 36.11 28.36
CA ARG A 446 7.39 37.19 28.98
C ARG A 446 7.87 38.21 27.96
N ASP A 447 8.26 37.79 26.77
CA ASP A 447 8.59 38.67 25.64
C ASP A 447 7.39 39.53 25.24
N ILE A 448 6.20 38.92 25.09
CA ILE A 448 4.95 39.65 24.81
C ILE A 448 4.67 40.67 25.91
N PHE A 449 4.69 40.26 27.19
CA PHE A 449 4.33 41.18 28.27
C PHE A 449 5.35 42.31 28.42
N GLN A 450 6.63 42.03 28.20
CA GLN A 450 7.69 43.05 28.13
C GLN A 450 7.43 44.04 26.99
N GLU A 451 6.99 43.58 25.82
CA GLU A 451 6.63 44.45 24.69
C GLU A 451 5.44 45.34 25.03
N LEU A 452 4.37 44.81 25.64
CA LEU A 452 3.24 45.61 26.13
C LEU A 452 3.69 46.68 27.13
N TYR A 453 4.64 46.32 28.01
CA TYR A 453 5.20 47.26 28.98
C TYR A 453 6.03 48.37 28.33
N THR A 454 6.91 48.05 27.37
CA THR A 454 7.79 49.04 26.72
C THR A 454 7.03 49.95 25.76
N THR A 455 6.02 49.42 25.07
CA THR A 455 5.12 50.19 24.19
C THR A 455 4.10 51.01 24.96
N GLY A 456 3.93 50.74 26.26
CA GLY A 456 3.06 51.52 27.15
C GLY A 456 1.57 51.17 27.03
N ILE A 457 1.26 49.96 26.57
CA ILE A 457 -0.12 49.46 26.43
C ILE A 457 -0.68 49.11 27.81
N ARG A 458 -1.92 49.57 28.07
CA ARG A 458 -2.58 49.50 29.39
C ARG A 458 -4.08 49.22 29.29
N SER A 459 -4.48 48.53 28.25
CA SER A 459 -5.86 48.14 28.02
C SER A 459 -5.89 46.69 27.59
N ASP A 460 -6.76 45.90 28.20
CA ASP A 460 -7.09 44.53 27.80
C ASP A 460 -7.96 44.49 26.54
N LEU A 461 -8.45 45.63 26.08
CA LEU A 461 -9.12 45.79 24.79
C LEU A 461 -8.15 46.16 23.64
N ASP A 462 -6.87 46.37 23.95
CA ASP A 462 -5.87 46.70 22.93
C ASP A 462 -5.62 45.50 22.01
N PHE A 463 -5.45 45.77 20.72
CA PHE A 463 -5.21 44.73 19.73
C PHE A 463 -3.92 43.95 20.00
N ASP A 464 -2.88 44.59 20.52
CA ASP A 464 -1.59 43.91 20.78
C ASP A 464 -1.68 42.87 21.90
N TRP A 465 -2.66 43.01 22.81
CA TRP A 465 -3.06 41.97 23.77
C TRP A 465 -4.07 41.00 23.15
N ALA A 466 -5.11 41.52 22.50
CA ALA A 466 -6.20 40.69 21.97
C ALA A 466 -5.74 39.69 20.91
N LYS A 467 -4.70 40.04 20.12
CA LYS A 467 -4.11 39.17 19.09
C LYS A 467 -3.41 37.92 19.64
N GLN A 468 -3.09 37.91 20.94
CA GLN A 468 -2.40 36.80 21.60
C GLN A 468 -3.37 35.65 21.95
N CYS A 469 -2.81 34.45 22.09
CA CYS A 469 -3.54 33.28 22.56
C CYS A 469 -3.73 33.32 24.07
N ARG A 470 -4.99 33.33 24.52
CA ARG A 470 -5.40 33.59 25.90
C ARG A 470 -6.29 32.47 26.42
N PHE A 471 -6.06 32.03 27.66
CA PHE A 471 -6.72 30.87 28.25
C PHE A 471 -7.64 31.29 29.39
N TYR A 472 -8.89 30.85 29.34
CA TYR A 472 -9.92 31.20 30.32
C TYR A 472 -10.66 29.94 30.76
N PHE A 473 -10.75 29.73 32.05
CA PHE A 473 -11.67 28.74 32.59
C PHE A 473 -12.98 29.43 32.98
N ARG A 474 -14.08 29.04 32.36
CA ARG A 474 -15.42 29.50 32.73
C ARG A 474 -16.01 28.53 33.73
N GLU A 475 -16.04 28.94 35.00
CA GLU A 475 -16.58 28.12 36.10
C GLU A 475 -18.07 27.81 35.91
N ASP A 476 -18.86 28.76 35.39
CA ASP A 476 -20.31 28.59 35.17
C ASP A 476 -20.64 27.53 34.11
N GLU A 477 -19.82 27.43 33.07
CA GLU A 477 -20.01 26.51 31.95
C GLU A 477 -19.20 25.21 32.13
N ASP A 478 -18.28 25.16 33.09
CA ASP A 478 -17.28 24.11 33.28
C ASP A 478 -16.49 23.84 31.97
N LEU A 479 -16.00 24.90 31.33
CA LEU A 479 -15.26 24.84 30.06
C LEU A 479 -13.95 25.63 30.12
N LEU A 480 -12.88 25.02 29.59
CA LEU A 480 -11.65 25.73 29.26
C LEU A 480 -11.77 26.31 27.84
N LEU A 481 -11.63 27.62 27.74
CA LEU A 481 -11.73 28.39 26.52
C LEU A 481 -10.37 28.95 26.12
N VAL A 482 -10.07 28.87 24.83
CA VAL A 482 -8.89 29.48 24.22
C VAL A 482 -9.36 30.60 23.30
N LYS A 483 -8.97 31.84 23.58
CA LYS A 483 -9.31 33.00 22.74
C LYS A 483 -8.09 33.50 21.99
N ILE A 484 -8.29 33.78 20.70
CA ILE A 484 -7.31 34.44 19.84
C ILE A 484 -8.08 35.50 19.07
N THR A 485 -7.73 36.78 19.23
CA THR A 485 -8.54 37.91 18.76
C THR A 485 -9.97 37.82 19.30
N GLU A 486 -10.99 37.87 18.43
CA GLU A 486 -12.41 37.72 18.78
C GLU A 486 -12.88 36.25 18.75
N VAL A 487 -12.05 35.34 18.23
CA VAL A 487 -12.41 33.93 18.09
C VAL A 487 -12.24 33.22 19.41
N THR A 488 -13.27 32.47 19.82
CA THR A 488 -13.26 31.65 21.02
C THR A 488 -13.38 30.18 20.64
N PHE A 489 -12.41 29.37 21.06
CA PHE A 489 -12.41 27.92 20.93
C PHE A 489 -12.66 27.26 22.27
N ILE A 490 -13.32 26.10 22.26
CA ILE A 490 -13.41 25.20 23.41
C ILE A 490 -12.21 24.24 23.33
N TYR A 491 -11.50 24.06 24.44
CA TYR A 491 -10.42 23.09 24.54
C TYR A 491 -10.99 21.66 24.53
N ASP A 492 -10.51 20.79 23.63
CA ASP A 492 -11.15 19.48 23.36
C ASP A 492 -10.81 18.39 24.38
N ASN A 493 -9.89 18.67 25.31
CA ASN A 493 -9.44 17.75 26.36
C ASN A 493 -8.85 16.43 25.85
N GLU A 494 -8.31 16.39 24.62
CA GLU A 494 -7.50 15.25 24.20
C GLU A 494 -6.22 15.19 25.07
N ALA A 495 -5.72 13.99 25.35
CA ALA A 495 -4.43 13.87 26.03
C ALA A 495 -3.36 13.96 24.97
N LEU A 496 -2.39 14.82 25.26
CA LEU A 496 -1.33 15.18 24.34
C LEU A 496 0.00 14.74 24.94
N GLU A 497 0.94 14.41 24.07
CA GLU A 497 2.33 14.19 24.47
C GLU A 497 2.93 15.52 24.90
N CYS A 498 4.00 15.49 25.68
CA CYS A 498 4.84 16.65 25.91
C CYS A 498 5.69 16.87 24.64
N PRO A 499 5.31 17.79 23.73
CA PRO A 499 6.01 17.89 22.47
C PRO A 499 7.30 18.70 22.68
N GLU A 500 8.33 18.41 21.90
CA GLU A 500 9.36 19.40 21.63
C GLU A 500 8.68 20.60 20.95
N ARG A 501 8.52 21.72 21.69
CA ARG A 501 7.86 22.91 21.17
C ARG A 501 8.78 23.62 20.18
N LEU A 502 8.20 24.06 19.07
CA LEU A 502 8.86 25.03 18.19
C LEU A 502 9.08 26.34 18.94
N VAL A 503 10.19 27.01 18.67
CA VAL A 503 10.39 28.39 19.11
C VAL A 503 9.31 29.26 18.48
N ILE A 504 8.49 29.91 19.32
CA ILE A 504 7.43 30.79 18.86
C ILE A 504 8.06 32.09 18.35
N THR A 505 7.66 32.50 17.15
CA THR A 505 8.14 33.72 16.50
C THR A 505 6.96 34.62 16.13
N PRO A 506 7.18 35.91 15.83
CA PRO A 506 6.14 36.77 15.28
C PRO A 506 5.52 36.28 13.96
N LEU A 507 6.18 35.35 13.25
CA LEU A 507 5.58 34.68 12.10
C LEU A 507 4.60 33.58 12.54
N THR A 508 4.96 32.78 13.54
CA THR A 508 4.09 31.77 14.15
C THR A 508 2.80 32.39 14.70
N ASP A 509 2.90 33.53 15.38
CA ASP A 509 1.72 34.25 15.92
C ASP A 509 0.77 34.71 14.81
N ARG A 510 1.31 35.24 13.72
CA ARG A 510 0.51 35.63 12.54
C ARG A 510 -0.17 34.42 11.89
N CYS A 511 0.50 33.28 11.84
CA CYS A 511 -0.10 32.03 11.39
C CYS A 511 -1.25 31.60 12.32
N TYR A 512 -1.05 31.64 13.63
CA TYR A 512 -2.08 31.33 14.63
C TYR A 512 -3.34 32.19 14.45
N ILE A 513 -3.19 33.50 14.29
CA ILE A 513 -4.31 34.43 14.05
C ILE A 513 -5.05 34.07 12.75
N SER A 514 -4.29 33.85 11.67
CA SER A 514 -4.86 33.55 10.35
C SER A 514 -5.63 32.23 10.35
N ILE A 515 -5.07 31.19 10.98
CA ILE A 515 -5.72 29.88 11.14
C ILE A 515 -6.97 30.04 12.01
N ALA A 516 -6.89 30.77 13.12
CA ALA A 516 -8.02 30.98 14.02
C ALA A 516 -9.21 31.65 13.31
N GLN A 517 -8.94 32.71 12.54
CA GLN A 517 -9.94 33.42 11.76
C GLN A 517 -10.54 32.56 10.65
N ALA A 518 -9.71 31.82 9.91
CA ALA A 518 -10.19 30.90 8.87
C ALA A 518 -11.15 29.86 9.46
N LEU A 519 -10.79 29.25 10.58
CA LEU A 519 -11.62 28.26 11.26
C LEU A 519 -12.92 28.86 11.80
N ALA A 520 -12.90 30.08 12.33
CA ALA A 520 -14.11 30.79 12.75
C ALA A 520 -15.10 31.00 11.59
N MET A 521 -14.59 31.14 10.36
CA MET A 521 -15.38 31.25 9.13
C MET A 521 -15.71 29.90 8.49
N SER A 522 -15.39 28.78 9.15
CA SER A 522 -15.52 27.41 8.62
C SER A 522 -14.71 27.17 7.33
N TYR A 523 -13.60 27.90 7.16
CA TYR A 523 -12.62 27.69 6.09
C TYR A 523 -11.41 26.88 6.60
N GLY A 524 -10.75 26.19 5.67
CA GLY A 524 -9.41 25.65 5.90
C GLY A 524 -8.36 26.76 5.85
N ALA A 525 -7.23 26.53 6.52
CA ALA A 525 -6.06 27.40 6.43
C ALA A 525 -5.00 26.75 5.53
N SER A 526 -4.31 27.57 4.73
CA SER A 526 -3.23 27.11 3.85
C SER A 526 -1.94 27.88 4.14
N PRO A 527 -1.18 27.49 5.18
CA PRO A 527 0.15 28.07 5.42
C PRO A 527 1.06 27.78 4.22
N ALA A 528 1.52 28.82 3.54
CA ALA A 528 2.38 28.70 2.36
C ALA A 528 3.81 29.19 2.65
N GLY A 529 4.80 28.42 2.21
CA GLY A 529 6.22 28.74 2.43
C GLY A 529 7.15 27.60 2.00
N PRO A 530 8.47 27.84 1.93
CA PRO A 530 9.45 26.83 1.52
C PRO A 530 9.38 25.53 2.35
N ALA A 531 9.87 24.42 1.79
CA ALA A 531 9.99 23.16 2.52
C ALA A 531 10.86 23.33 3.78
N GLY A 532 10.52 22.64 4.87
CA GLY A 532 11.28 22.70 6.13
C GLY A 532 11.10 23.98 6.96
N THR A 533 10.20 24.90 6.59
CA THR A 533 9.97 26.16 7.33
C THR A 533 8.97 26.03 8.49
N GLY A 534 8.65 24.81 8.93
CA GLY A 534 7.80 24.58 10.10
C GLY A 534 6.30 24.75 9.86
N LYS A 535 5.80 24.66 8.62
CA LYS A 535 4.37 24.79 8.27
C LYS A 535 3.48 23.76 8.99
N THR A 536 3.82 22.48 8.81
CA THR A 536 3.16 21.33 9.41
C THR A 536 3.26 21.37 10.93
N GLU A 537 4.45 21.68 11.44
CA GLU A 537 4.70 21.77 12.87
C GLU A 537 3.96 22.94 13.54
N THR A 538 3.83 24.10 12.88
CA THR A 538 3.00 25.22 13.38
C THR A 538 1.52 24.82 13.46
N THR A 539 1.03 24.05 12.50
CA THR A 539 -0.37 23.58 12.48
C THR A 539 -0.63 22.54 13.58
N LYS A 540 0.31 21.59 13.78
CA LYS A 540 0.27 20.64 14.90
C LYS A 540 0.32 21.36 16.24
N ASP A 541 1.21 22.34 16.38
CA ASP A 541 1.40 23.12 17.60
C ASP A 541 0.11 23.86 17.97
N MET A 542 -0.58 24.47 17.00
CA MET A 542 -1.88 25.11 17.22
C MET A 542 -2.96 24.10 17.63
N ALA A 543 -3.04 22.94 16.99
CA ALA A 543 -4.01 21.91 17.35
C ALA A 543 -3.81 21.42 18.80
N ARG A 544 -2.55 21.24 19.22
CA ARG A 544 -2.19 20.88 20.60
C ARG A 544 -2.56 21.98 21.59
N THR A 545 -2.34 23.24 21.21
CA THR A 545 -2.75 24.41 22.00
C THR A 545 -4.27 24.43 22.24
N LEU A 546 -5.06 23.87 21.32
CA LEU A 546 -6.52 23.70 21.46
C LEU A 546 -6.95 22.35 22.04
N GLY A 547 -6.00 21.48 22.42
CA GLY A 547 -6.34 20.17 22.99
C GLY A 547 -6.95 19.21 21.96
N LYS A 548 -6.72 19.44 20.66
CA LYS A 548 -7.34 18.69 19.56
C LYS A 548 -6.39 17.65 18.98
N TYR A 549 -6.95 16.48 18.66
CA TYR A 549 -6.26 15.47 17.88
C TYR A 549 -6.06 15.94 16.43
N CYS A 550 -4.80 16.05 16.00
CA CYS A 550 -4.43 16.47 14.65
C CYS A 550 -3.80 15.31 13.86
N ILE A 551 -4.41 14.98 12.74
CA ILE A 551 -3.93 13.94 11.83
C ILE A 551 -3.14 14.60 10.71
N VAL A 552 -1.92 14.13 10.49
CA VAL A 552 -1.07 14.63 9.40
C VAL A 552 -1.03 13.59 8.29
N GLN A 553 -1.42 14.02 7.10
CA GLN A 553 -1.50 13.18 5.91
C GLN A 553 -0.55 13.75 4.84
N ASN A 554 0.46 12.97 4.46
CA ASN A 554 1.26 13.29 3.28
C ASN A 554 0.44 13.02 2.01
N CYS A 555 0.30 14.05 1.18
CA CYS A 555 -0.42 14.03 -0.08
C CYS A 555 0.55 13.76 -1.24
N SER A 556 1.03 12.52 -1.34
CA SER A 556 1.84 12.13 -2.51
C SER A 556 0.98 11.89 -3.76
N ASP A 557 1.60 11.86 -4.94
CA ASP A 557 0.95 11.55 -6.23
C ASP A 557 0.23 10.19 -6.26
N GLN A 558 0.49 9.31 -5.28
CA GLN A 558 -0.15 8.01 -5.14
C GLN A 558 -1.49 8.07 -4.37
N PHE A 559 -1.83 9.23 -3.82
CA PHE A 559 -3.02 9.42 -2.99
C PHE A 559 -4.24 9.78 -3.85
N ASP A 560 -5.14 8.81 -4.02
CA ASP A 560 -6.33 8.98 -4.87
C ASP A 560 -7.42 9.86 -4.20
N TYR A 561 -8.30 10.47 -5.00
CA TYR A 561 -9.42 11.30 -4.52
C TYR A 561 -10.34 10.53 -3.55
N ARG A 562 -10.40 9.20 -3.69
CA ARG A 562 -11.16 8.33 -2.76
C ARG A 562 -10.53 8.29 -1.37
N GLY A 563 -9.20 8.31 -1.29
CA GLY A 563 -8.45 8.41 -0.05
C GLY A 563 -8.74 9.74 0.67
N LEU A 564 -8.67 10.85 -0.06
CA LEU A 564 -9.04 12.17 0.47
C LEU A 564 -10.50 12.21 0.94
N GLY A 565 -11.42 11.68 0.14
CA GLY A 565 -12.84 11.59 0.50
C GLY A 565 -13.07 10.79 1.79
N LYS A 566 -12.31 9.71 2.00
CA LYS A 566 -12.33 8.92 3.24
C LYS A 566 -11.83 9.77 4.43
N THR A 567 -10.71 10.48 4.28
CA THR A 567 -10.16 11.35 5.33
C THR A 567 -11.11 12.49 5.68
N PHE A 568 -11.70 13.17 4.70
CA PHE A 568 -12.63 14.28 4.95
C PHE A 568 -13.90 13.82 5.66
N LYS A 569 -14.46 12.65 5.32
CA LYS A 569 -15.56 12.05 6.10
C LYS A 569 -15.16 11.84 7.56
N GLY A 570 -13.97 11.30 7.78
CA GLY A 570 -13.40 11.13 9.11
C GLY A 570 -13.35 12.44 9.89
N LEU A 571 -12.71 13.47 9.32
CA LEU A 571 -12.56 14.78 9.94
C LEU A 571 -13.91 15.45 10.25
N ALA A 572 -14.86 15.39 9.32
CA ALA A 572 -16.17 16.01 9.47
C ALA A 572 -17.01 15.36 10.59
N ILE A 573 -16.90 14.04 10.77
CA ILE A 573 -17.68 13.32 11.79
C ILE A 573 -16.96 13.34 13.14
N SER A 574 -15.62 13.24 13.16
CA SER A 574 -14.84 13.15 14.41
C SER A 574 -14.56 14.50 15.06
N GLY A 575 -14.65 15.61 14.33
CA GLY A 575 -14.28 16.95 14.82
C GLY A 575 -12.77 17.14 15.05
N CYS A 576 -11.96 16.18 14.55
CA CYS A 576 -10.50 16.23 14.59
C CYS A 576 -9.95 17.19 13.54
N TRP A 577 -8.70 17.60 13.69
CA TRP A 577 -8.01 18.42 12.70
C TRP A 577 -7.22 17.55 11.71
N GLY A 578 -7.16 18.01 10.47
CA GLY A 578 -6.37 17.38 9.41
C GLY A 578 -5.36 18.38 8.86
N CYS A 579 -4.09 18.00 8.87
CA CYS A 579 -3.01 18.71 8.18
C CYS A 579 -2.62 17.90 6.94
N PHE A 580 -2.87 18.46 5.77
CA PHE A 580 -2.47 17.86 4.49
C PHE A 580 -1.13 18.47 4.10
N ASP A 581 -0.08 17.66 4.12
CA ASP A 581 1.29 18.08 3.81
C ASP A 581 1.68 17.62 2.41
N GLU A 582 2.48 18.45 1.74
CA GLU A 582 2.84 18.38 0.31
C GLU A 582 1.62 18.30 -0.62
#